data_AF-A0A6B3EHR6-F1
#
_entry.id   AF-A0A6B3EHR6-F1
#
_cell.length_a   1.000
_cell.length_b   1.000
_cell.length_c   1.000
_cell.angle_alpha   90.00
_cell.angle_beta   90.00
_cell.angle_gamma   90.00
#
_symmetry.space_group_name_H-M   'P 1'
#
loop_
_entity.id
_entity.type
_entity.pdbx_description
1 polymer ?
#
loop_
_entity_poly.entity_id
_entity_poly.type
_entity_poly.pdbx_seq_one_letter_code
_entity_poly.pdbx_strand_id
1 'polypeptide(L)'
;VNFLLLRGNIGRPGAGVCPVRGHSNVQGDRTMGIFERPAPAFLDALEREFGFAPPREHGYDVVRAIRALRDGEAKVFLAMGGNFVAASPDTDVTEAAMRRARLTVHVSTKLNRSHVVTGARALILPTLGRTERDVQAGGEQFVTVEDSMGMVHASRGRLAPASP
;
A
#
# COMPACT_ATOMS: atom_id res chain seq x y z
N VAL A 1 -25.37 -4.66 2.59
CA VAL A 1 -25.51 -5.44 3.85
C VAL A 1 -26.98 -5.56 4.27
N ASN A 2 -27.70 -4.44 4.43
CA ASN A 2 -29.11 -4.42 4.91
C ASN A 2 -30.03 -5.41 4.18
N PHE A 3 -29.99 -5.44 2.85
CA PHE A 3 -30.79 -6.39 2.06
C PHE A 3 -30.51 -7.86 2.39
N LEU A 4 -29.24 -8.22 2.61
CA LEU A 4 -28.86 -9.60 2.95
C LEU A 4 -29.29 -9.96 4.38
N LEU A 5 -29.21 -9.02 5.33
CA LEU A 5 -29.74 -9.20 6.67
C LEU A 5 -31.26 -9.43 6.65
N LEU A 6 -32.01 -8.60 5.90
CA LEU A 6 -33.47 -8.75 5.75
C LEU A 6 -33.89 -10.10 5.18
N ARG A 7 -33.03 -10.73 4.37
CA ARG A 7 -33.29 -12.04 3.76
C ARG A 7 -32.75 -13.21 4.57
N GLY A 8 -32.08 -12.96 5.71
CA GLY A 8 -31.40 -14.02 6.47
C GLY A 8 -30.24 -14.66 5.69
N ASN A 9 -29.58 -13.90 4.82
CA ASN A 9 -28.49 -14.32 3.95
C ASN A 9 -27.10 -14.04 4.55
N ILE A 10 -26.97 -14.04 5.87
CA ILE A 10 -25.71 -13.88 6.61
C ILE A 10 -25.53 -15.09 7.53
N GLY A 11 -24.30 -15.61 7.64
CA GLY A 11 -23.99 -16.76 8.50
C GLY A 11 -24.41 -18.12 7.94
N ARG A 12 -24.69 -18.22 6.63
CA ARG A 12 -25.09 -19.45 5.94
C ARG A 12 -24.11 -19.78 4.82
N PRO A 13 -23.69 -21.06 4.66
CA PRO A 13 -22.86 -21.47 3.53
C PRO A 13 -23.50 -21.07 2.19
N GLY A 14 -22.70 -20.53 1.27
CA GLY A 14 -23.16 -20.08 -0.05
C GLY A 14 -23.93 -18.75 -0.05
N ALA A 15 -24.12 -18.10 1.10
CA ALA A 15 -24.67 -16.76 1.21
C ALA A 15 -23.62 -15.79 1.79
N GLY A 16 -23.98 -14.52 1.92
CA GLY A 16 -23.13 -13.52 2.57
C GLY A 16 -22.76 -12.35 1.67
N VAL A 17 -22.01 -11.42 2.25
CA VAL A 17 -21.35 -10.35 1.51
C VAL A 17 -20.03 -10.88 0.94
N CYS A 18 -19.82 -10.69 -0.36
CA CYS A 18 -18.54 -11.01 -1.00
C CYS A 18 -18.04 -9.78 -1.78
N PRO A 19 -17.35 -8.84 -1.12
CA PRO A 19 -16.70 -7.74 -1.81
C PRO A 19 -15.42 -8.27 -2.48
N VAL A 20 -15.54 -8.76 -3.71
CA VAL A 20 -14.39 -9.18 -4.52
C VAL A 20 -13.48 -7.97 -4.73
N ARG A 21 -12.24 -8.05 -4.23
CA ARG A 21 -11.26 -6.97 -4.38
C ARG A 21 -10.36 -7.24 -5.58
N GLY A 22 -9.75 -6.19 -6.11
CA GLY A 22 -9.01 -6.26 -7.38
C GLY A 22 -7.55 -6.70 -7.24
N HIS A 23 -6.77 -5.98 -6.42
CA HIS A 23 -5.32 -6.24 -6.29
C HIS A 23 -5.04 -7.49 -5.46
N SER A 24 -3.94 -8.18 -5.80
CA SER A 24 -3.63 -9.52 -5.28
C SER A 24 -3.41 -9.61 -3.76
N ASN A 25 -3.08 -8.50 -3.08
CA ASN A 25 -2.78 -8.49 -1.63
C ASN A 25 -3.45 -7.33 -0.88
N VAL A 26 -4.49 -6.70 -1.46
CA VAL A 26 -5.11 -5.53 -0.80
C VAL A 26 -5.83 -5.89 0.51
N GLN A 27 -6.13 -7.17 0.72
CA GLN A 27 -6.53 -7.72 2.00
C GLN A 27 -5.34 -7.74 2.97
N GLY A 28 -4.26 -8.40 2.56
CA GLY A 28 -3.04 -8.55 3.37
C GLY A 28 -2.45 -7.21 3.79
N ASP A 29 -2.48 -6.19 2.92
CA ASP A 29 -2.04 -4.85 3.26
C ASP A 29 -2.78 -4.30 4.50
N ARG A 30 -4.09 -4.51 4.57
CA ARG A 30 -4.91 -4.10 5.73
C ARG A 30 -4.61 -4.94 6.96
N THR A 31 -4.42 -6.25 6.78
CA THR A 31 -4.03 -7.18 7.85
C THR A 31 -2.69 -6.79 8.47
N MET A 32 -1.74 -6.32 7.66
CA MET A 32 -0.42 -5.84 8.10
C MET A 32 -0.43 -4.38 8.61
N GLY A 33 -1.61 -3.75 8.73
CA GLY A 33 -1.74 -2.42 9.32
C GLY A 33 -1.50 -1.25 8.36
N ILE A 34 -1.52 -1.45 7.04
CA ILE A 34 -1.49 -0.35 6.07
C ILE A 34 -2.85 0.36 6.08
N PHE A 35 -2.99 1.30 7.01
CA PHE A 35 -4.21 2.07 7.20
C PHE A 35 -3.88 3.42 7.84
N GLU A 36 -4.47 4.50 7.32
CA GLU A 36 -4.28 5.85 7.85
C GLU A 36 -5.04 6.11 9.16
N ARG A 37 -5.93 5.19 9.56
CA ARG A 37 -6.77 5.29 10.78
C ARG A 37 -6.77 3.98 11.57
N PRO A 38 -5.59 3.48 11.99
CA PRO A 38 -5.50 2.23 12.72
C PRO A 38 -6.29 2.28 14.02
N ALA A 39 -6.85 1.15 14.45
CA ALA A 39 -7.58 1.07 15.71
C ALA A 39 -6.64 1.31 16.91
N PRO A 40 -7.09 1.95 18.00
CA PRO A 40 -6.26 2.21 19.18
C PRO A 40 -5.55 0.97 19.72
N ALA A 41 -6.25 -0.18 19.77
CA ALA A 41 -5.68 -1.44 20.23
C ALA A 41 -4.49 -1.94 19.38
N PHE A 42 -4.47 -1.66 18.08
CA PHE A 42 -3.34 -1.99 17.22
C PHE A 42 -2.14 -1.09 17.52
N LEU A 43 -2.37 0.21 17.72
CA LEU A 43 -1.33 1.16 18.11
C LEU A 43 -0.74 0.81 19.48
N ASP A 44 -1.56 0.40 20.45
CA ASP A 44 -1.08 -0.05 21.77
C ASP A 44 -0.22 -1.33 21.67
N ALA A 45 -0.56 -2.23 20.74
CA ALA A 45 0.25 -3.40 20.48
C ALA A 45 1.60 -3.05 19.84
N LEU A 46 1.62 -2.10 18.88
CA LEU A 46 2.87 -1.59 18.28
C LEU A 46 3.77 -0.94 19.33
N GLU A 47 3.19 -0.14 20.23
CA GLU A 47 3.92 0.52 21.32
C GLU A 47 4.60 -0.49 22.24
N ARG A 48 3.85 -1.54 22.64
CA ARG A 48 4.37 -2.60 23.50
C ARG A 48 5.47 -3.43 22.81
N GLU A 49 5.30 -3.74 21.53
CA GLU A 49 6.25 -4.58 20.79
C GLU A 49 7.56 -3.84 20.48
N PHE A 50 7.46 -2.59 20.04
CA PHE A 50 8.61 -1.85 19.49
C PHE A 50 9.14 -0.75 20.41
N GLY A 51 8.49 -0.47 21.54
CA GLY A 51 8.97 0.47 22.56
C GLY A 51 8.95 1.95 22.15
N PHE A 52 8.13 2.34 21.16
CA PHE A 52 7.93 3.73 20.77
C PHE A 52 6.45 4.10 20.86
N ALA A 53 6.13 5.36 21.14
CA ALA A 53 4.74 5.84 21.18
C ALA A 53 4.25 6.18 19.75
N PRO A 54 3.32 5.41 19.16
CA PRO A 54 2.83 5.69 17.82
C PRO A 54 1.91 6.92 17.81
N PRO A 55 1.91 7.75 16.74
CA PRO A 55 0.97 8.85 16.61
C PRO A 55 -0.48 8.35 16.71
N ARG A 56 -1.30 9.05 17.50
CA ARG A 56 -2.71 8.70 17.71
C ARG A 56 -3.66 9.47 16.80
N GLU A 57 -3.15 10.52 16.15
CA GLU A 57 -3.88 11.25 15.12
C GLU A 57 -3.97 10.45 13.81
N HIS A 58 -5.04 10.68 13.07
CA HIS A 58 -5.24 10.03 11.78
C HIS A 58 -4.31 10.61 10.72
N GLY A 59 -3.72 9.72 9.92
CA GLY A 59 -2.93 10.10 8.76
C GLY A 59 -3.78 10.54 7.57
N TYR A 60 -3.08 10.81 6.46
CA TYR A 60 -3.72 11.19 5.20
C TYR A 60 -4.12 9.97 4.38
N ASP A 61 -5.38 9.94 3.92
CA ASP A 61 -5.78 9.09 2.79
C ASP A 61 -5.25 9.68 1.47
N VAL A 62 -5.44 8.96 0.36
CA VAL A 62 -4.94 9.38 -0.97
C VAL A 62 -5.37 10.80 -1.34
N VAL A 63 -6.65 11.14 -1.15
CA VAL A 63 -7.19 12.46 -1.55
C VAL A 63 -6.65 13.55 -0.63
N ARG A 64 -6.58 13.29 0.68
CA ARG A 64 -6.00 14.24 1.63
C ARG A 64 -4.50 14.41 1.43
N ALA A 65 -3.77 13.37 1.04
CA ALA A 65 -2.34 13.46 0.74
C ALA A 65 -2.10 14.37 -0.48
N ILE A 66 -2.92 14.27 -1.53
CA ILE A 66 -2.88 15.17 -2.69
C ILE A 66 -3.12 16.62 -2.24
N ARG A 67 -4.12 16.87 -1.39
CA ARG A 67 -4.39 18.21 -0.85
C ARG A 67 -3.25 18.74 0.00
N ALA A 68 -2.70 17.92 0.91
CA ALA A 68 -1.58 18.30 1.76
C ALA A 68 -0.33 18.65 0.94
N LEU A 69 -0.05 17.93 -0.15
CA LEU A 69 1.03 18.27 -1.09
C LEU A 69 0.74 19.57 -1.85
N ARG A 70 -0.50 19.74 -2.34
CA ARG A 70 -0.94 20.95 -3.04
C ARG A 70 -0.80 22.20 -2.16
N ASP A 71 -1.20 22.09 -0.90
CA ASP A 71 -1.30 23.19 0.06
C ASP A 71 0.03 23.41 0.81
N GLY A 72 1.03 22.53 0.61
CA GLY A 72 2.38 22.66 1.17
C GLY A 72 2.51 22.16 2.62
N GLU A 73 1.46 21.54 3.16
CA GLU A 73 1.46 20.87 4.46
C GLU A 73 2.35 19.63 4.45
N ALA A 74 2.27 18.85 3.37
CA ALA A 74 3.17 17.74 3.10
C ALA A 74 4.32 18.20 2.18
N LYS A 75 5.55 17.83 2.56
CA LYS A 75 6.78 18.23 1.83
C LYS A 75 7.53 17.04 1.24
N VAL A 76 7.28 15.84 1.75
CA VAL A 76 7.94 14.60 1.33
C VAL A 76 6.85 13.60 0.97
N PHE A 77 7.01 12.96 -0.17
CA PHE A 77 6.18 11.86 -0.61
C PHE A 77 7.04 10.60 -0.75
N LEU A 78 6.66 9.52 -0.09
CA LEU A 78 7.32 8.23 -0.18
C LEU A 78 6.28 7.18 -0.57
N ALA A 79 6.50 6.50 -1.69
CA ALA A 79 5.65 5.42 -2.16
C ALA A 79 6.43 4.11 -2.27
N MET A 80 5.78 3.03 -1.85
CA MET A 80 6.25 1.66 -2.04
C MET A 80 5.34 0.97 -3.06
N GLY A 81 5.86 0.77 -4.27
CA GLY A 81 5.09 0.32 -5.41
C GLY A 81 3.98 1.31 -5.84
N GLY A 82 3.11 0.83 -6.73
CA GLY A 82 1.97 1.59 -7.23
C GLY A 82 2.34 2.66 -8.27
N ASN A 83 1.30 3.22 -8.89
CA ASN A 83 1.40 4.30 -9.87
C ASN A 83 0.53 5.47 -9.42
N PHE A 84 0.87 6.05 -8.26
CA PHE A 84 0.07 7.09 -7.57
C PHE A 84 -0.46 8.18 -8.50
N VAL A 85 0.37 8.71 -9.40
CA VAL A 85 -0.03 9.79 -10.31
C VAL A 85 -1.10 9.36 -11.31
N ALA A 86 -0.97 8.15 -11.89
CA ALA A 86 -1.95 7.68 -12.87
C ALA A 86 -3.17 7.00 -12.23
N ALA A 87 -3.04 6.49 -11.00
CA ALA A 87 -4.10 5.78 -10.30
C ALA A 87 -4.99 6.68 -9.43
N SER A 88 -4.55 7.92 -9.18
CA SER A 88 -5.32 8.92 -8.44
C SER A 88 -6.29 9.68 -9.35
N PRO A 89 -7.42 10.17 -8.81
CA PRO A 89 -8.34 11.02 -9.57
C PRO A 89 -7.69 12.37 -9.95
N ASP A 90 -8.34 13.09 -10.87
CA ASP A 90 -7.98 14.45 -11.28
C ASP A 90 -6.49 14.61 -11.61
N THR A 91 -6.07 14.04 -12.75
CA THR A 91 -4.65 13.93 -13.15
C THR A 91 -3.90 15.25 -13.03
N ASP A 92 -4.41 16.35 -13.58
CA ASP A 92 -3.72 17.64 -13.56
C ASP A 92 -3.51 18.16 -12.13
N VAL A 93 -4.50 17.97 -11.25
CA VAL A 93 -4.41 18.37 -9.84
C VAL A 93 -3.37 17.51 -9.12
N THR A 94 -3.42 16.19 -9.32
CA THR A 94 -2.48 15.26 -8.72
C THR A 94 -1.04 15.55 -9.18
N GLU A 95 -0.83 15.77 -10.48
CA GLU A 95 0.49 16.08 -11.00
C GLU A 95 1.01 17.42 -10.49
N ALA A 96 0.16 18.46 -10.43
CA ALA A 96 0.54 19.76 -9.89
C ALA A 96 0.88 19.69 -8.39
N ALA A 97 0.15 18.87 -7.61
CA ALA A 97 0.43 18.63 -6.21
C ALA A 97 1.77 17.90 -6.01
N MET A 98 2.02 16.85 -6.78
CA MET A 98 3.29 16.09 -6.72
C MET A 98 4.52 16.97 -6.98
N ARG A 99 4.42 17.90 -7.95
CA ARG A 99 5.50 18.84 -8.27
C ARG A 99 5.83 19.82 -7.14
N ARG A 100 4.96 19.99 -6.15
CA ARG A 100 5.19 20.83 -4.97
C ARG A 100 5.98 20.13 -3.86
N ALA A 101 6.10 18.80 -3.91
CA ALA A 101 6.92 18.07 -2.94
C ALA A 101 8.38 18.52 -3.03
N ARG A 102 9.05 18.65 -1.88
CA ARG A 102 10.51 18.89 -1.82
C ARG A 102 11.29 17.63 -2.16
N LEU A 103 10.72 16.47 -1.86
CA LEU A 103 11.30 15.16 -2.14
C LEU A 103 10.21 14.15 -2.48
N THR A 104 10.38 13.44 -3.59
CA THR A 104 9.58 12.27 -3.97
C THR A 104 10.46 11.03 -3.99
N VAL A 105 10.10 9.99 -3.26
CA VAL A 105 10.82 8.71 -3.20
C VAL A 105 9.90 7.59 -3.66
N HIS A 106 10.38 6.75 -4.56
CA HIS A 106 9.65 5.60 -5.08
C HIS A 106 10.46 4.32 -4.91
N VAL A 107 9.97 3.39 -4.10
CA VAL A 107 10.48 2.01 -4.07
C VAL A 107 9.75 1.23 -5.14
N SER A 108 10.46 0.80 -6.19
CA SER A 108 9.81 0.39 -7.44
C SER A 108 10.49 -0.78 -8.11
N THR A 109 9.67 -1.69 -8.65
CA THR A 109 10.11 -2.84 -9.47
C THR A 109 10.21 -2.48 -10.95
N LYS A 110 9.56 -1.40 -11.38
CA LYS A 110 9.58 -0.88 -12.76
C LYS A 110 9.22 0.61 -12.80
N LEU A 111 9.65 1.28 -13.85
CA LEU A 111 9.25 2.66 -14.13
C LEU A 111 7.76 2.77 -14.50
N ASN A 112 7.16 3.91 -14.20
CA ASN A 112 5.75 4.25 -14.40
C ASN A 112 5.56 5.78 -14.35
N ARG A 113 4.32 6.27 -14.52
CA ARG A 113 4.02 7.72 -14.62
C ARG A 113 4.48 8.52 -13.40
N SER A 114 4.39 7.98 -12.19
CA SER A 114 4.85 8.69 -10.99
C SER A 114 6.34 9.02 -10.99
N HIS A 115 7.15 8.29 -11.75
CA HIS A 115 8.60 8.52 -11.83
C HIS A 115 9.00 9.68 -12.75
N VAL A 116 8.07 10.17 -13.57
CA VAL A 116 8.31 11.31 -14.49
C VAL A 116 7.56 12.59 -14.04
N VAL A 117 6.78 12.51 -12.98
CA VAL A 117 6.11 13.65 -12.34
C VAL A 117 6.64 13.78 -10.93
N THR A 118 7.77 14.47 -10.81
CA THR A 118 8.58 14.51 -9.59
C THR A 118 8.41 15.82 -8.82
N GLY A 119 8.76 15.77 -7.53
CA GLY A 119 9.01 16.98 -6.74
C GLY A 119 10.35 17.64 -7.10
N ALA A 120 10.83 18.53 -6.24
CA ALA A 120 12.10 19.25 -6.42
C ALA A 120 13.33 18.32 -6.46
N ARG A 121 13.27 17.20 -5.73
CA ARG A 121 14.24 16.11 -5.80
C ARG A 121 13.49 14.78 -5.89
N ALA A 122 14.04 13.83 -6.64
CA ALA A 122 13.45 12.52 -6.80
C ALA A 122 14.47 11.42 -6.56
N LEU A 123 14.05 10.38 -5.83
CA LEU A 123 14.79 9.13 -5.67
C LEU A 123 13.94 7.97 -6.17
N ILE A 124 14.56 7.10 -6.97
CA ILE A 124 14.00 5.81 -7.35
C ILE A 124 14.88 4.76 -6.69
N LEU A 125 14.27 3.94 -5.84
CA LEU A 125 14.91 2.86 -5.11
C LEU A 125 14.44 1.54 -5.75
N PRO A 126 15.25 0.92 -6.61
CA PRO A 126 14.91 -0.37 -7.20
C PRO A 126 14.69 -1.42 -6.11
N THR A 127 13.74 -2.31 -6.31
CA THR A 127 13.48 -3.45 -5.42
C THR A 127 13.14 -4.68 -6.23
N LEU A 128 13.28 -5.85 -5.62
CA LEU A 128 12.87 -7.11 -6.22
C LEU A 128 11.36 -7.12 -6.45
N GLY A 129 10.97 -7.50 -7.65
CA GLY A 129 9.63 -7.91 -8.00
C GLY A 129 9.28 -9.25 -7.39
N ARG A 130 7.99 -9.44 -7.09
CA ARG A 130 7.45 -10.68 -6.52
C ARG A 130 7.76 -11.94 -7.36
N THR A 131 8.06 -11.77 -8.64
CA THR A 131 8.42 -12.85 -9.58
C THR A 131 9.90 -13.22 -9.56
N GLU A 132 10.75 -12.39 -8.97
CA GLU A 132 12.19 -12.58 -8.89
C GLU A 132 12.55 -13.38 -7.64
N ARG A 133 13.61 -14.19 -7.75
CA ARG A 133 14.16 -14.94 -6.62
C ARG A 133 14.79 -13.97 -5.64
N ASP A 134 14.44 -14.13 -4.38
CA ASP A 134 15.04 -13.41 -3.26
C ASP A 134 15.93 -14.39 -2.48
N VAL A 135 17.25 -14.26 -2.64
CA VAL A 135 18.23 -15.10 -1.95
C VAL A 135 19.00 -14.24 -0.97
N GLN A 136 18.76 -14.47 0.31
CA GLN A 136 19.40 -13.76 1.42
C GLN A 136 20.46 -14.65 2.09
N ALA A 137 21.22 -14.10 3.03
CA ALA A 137 22.21 -14.88 3.80
C ALA A 137 21.61 -16.14 4.48
N GLY A 138 20.32 -16.09 4.86
CA GLY A 138 19.58 -17.20 5.44
C GLY A 138 18.96 -18.18 4.44
N GLY A 139 19.20 -18.01 3.13
CA GLY A 139 18.67 -18.86 2.07
C GLY A 139 17.58 -18.18 1.22
N GLU A 140 16.96 -18.97 0.34
CA GLU A 140 15.90 -18.49 -0.57
C GLU A 140 14.62 -18.14 0.22
N GLN A 141 14.16 -16.90 0.06
CA GLN A 141 13.02 -16.34 0.75
C GLN A 141 11.70 -16.58 -0.01
N PHE A 142 10.59 -16.32 0.66
CA PHE A 142 9.27 -16.24 0.07
C PHE A 142 8.45 -15.17 0.80
N VAL A 143 7.41 -14.67 0.16
CA VAL A 143 6.46 -13.72 0.77
C VAL A 143 5.10 -14.38 0.96
N THR A 144 4.29 -13.88 1.89
CA THR A 144 2.90 -14.30 2.02
C THR A 144 1.97 -13.31 1.33
N VAL A 145 0.88 -13.83 0.75
CA VAL A 145 -0.17 -13.05 0.11
C VAL A 145 -1.51 -13.51 0.66
N GLU A 146 -2.38 -12.56 1.01
CA GLU A 146 -3.78 -12.80 1.35
C GLU A 146 -4.65 -12.43 0.16
N ASP A 147 -5.33 -13.42 -0.42
CA ASP A 147 -6.17 -13.21 -1.60
C ASP A 147 -7.54 -12.59 -1.28
N SER A 148 -8.36 -12.41 -2.32
CA SER A 148 -9.69 -11.82 -2.15
C SER A 148 -10.68 -12.67 -1.36
N MET A 149 -10.37 -13.94 -1.12
CA MET A 149 -11.16 -14.85 -0.31
C MET A 149 -10.65 -14.93 1.13
N GLY A 150 -9.62 -14.15 1.49
CA GLY A 150 -9.01 -14.15 2.82
C GLY A 150 -8.06 -15.32 3.05
N MET A 151 -7.60 -15.98 1.98
CA MET A 151 -6.69 -17.11 2.09
C MET A 151 -5.24 -16.64 2.02
N VAL A 152 -4.50 -16.89 3.10
CA VAL A 152 -3.06 -16.61 3.18
C VAL A 152 -2.27 -17.77 2.57
N HIS A 153 -1.42 -17.48 1.60
CA HIS A 153 -0.57 -18.48 0.93
C HIS A 153 0.83 -17.92 0.61
N ALA A 154 1.79 -18.81 0.44
CA ALA A 154 3.16 -18.44 0.05
C ALA A 154 3.24 -18.10 -1.44
N SER A 155 4.01 -17.06 -1.77
CA SER A 155 4.40 -16.65 -3.12
C SER A 155 5.92 -16.59 -3.19
N ARG A 156 6.50 -17.33 -4.14
CA ARG A 156 7.96 -17.37 -4.38
C ARG A 156 8.26 -17.02 -5.82
N GLY A 157 9.13 -16.04 -6.02
CA GLY A 157 9.65 -15.70 -7.35
C GLY A 157 10.62 -16.77 -7.87
N ARG A 158 10.68 -16.93 -9.19
CA ARG A 158 11.50 -17.96 -9.85
C ARG A 158 12.47 -17.37 -10.87
N LEU A 159 12.24 -16.13 -11.28
CA LEU A 159 13.08 -15.43 -12.26
C LEU A 159 14.36 -14.96 -11.58
N ALA A 160 15.45 -14.85 -12.35
CA ALA A 160 16.63 -14.16 -11.87
C ALA A 160 16.32 -12.66 -11.69
N PRO A 161 16.87 -12.00 -10.65
CA PRO A 161 16.78 -10.55 -10.50
C PRO A 161 17.27 -9.80 -11.75
N ALA A 162 16.57 -8.72 -12.11
CA ALA A 162 16.89 -7.87 -13.26
C ALA A 162 18.17 -7.04 -13.06
N SER A 163 18.59 -6.86 -11.82
CA SER A 163 19.85 -6.23 -11.43
C SER A 163 20.47 -6.96 -10.24
N PRO A 164 21.80 -6.83 -10.01
CA PRO A 164 22.50 -7.46 -8.88
C PRO A 164 21.92 -7.10 -7.51
#